data_AF-A0A938B467-F1
#
_entry.id   AF-A0A938B467-F1
#
_cell.length_a   1.000
_cell.length_b   1.000
_cell.length_c   1.000
_cell.angle_alpha   90.00
_cell.angle_beta   90.00
_cell.angle_gamma   90.00
#
_symmetry.space_group_name_H-M   'P 1'
#
loop_
_entity.id
_entity.type
_entity.pdbx_description
1 polymer ?
#
loop_
_entity_poly.entity_id
_entity_poly.type
_entity_poly.pdbx_seq_one_letter_code
_entity_poly.pdbx_strand_id
1 'polypeptide(L)'
;MAVPEGEASPYEAIDTALQAWRQGDCVLGEQWFVHRFDPACPLTDASVTAPDAGVDLLESAVSGFVVLTQTCDLVRRCRERPFVEVAPLVEVSEAVAREIERGRRPLYAAIPALRPQRLVADLDRTMTVEKAVVAQWTRIAGCRTDQEARRFTLALMRKRGRFAFPDDFTSFVARLQARLLEKHDRQSEEGRALRALREIRVQAIPSWEAPTVELTFWFIRTDERDDFAGVPWYQWLDHWLQLLPSAGRFTLGQSAVVTLADLTAKDYVDSDPLDLDYLSTRDA
;
A
#
# COMPACT_ATOMS: atom_id res chain seq x y z
N MET A 1 -0.36 -56.44 -10.61
CA MET A 1 0.37 -55.23 -11.04
C MET A 1 0.59 -54.38 -9.81
N ALA A 2 1.80 -54.40 -9.27
CA ALA A 2 2.18 -53.54 -8.15
C ALA A 2 2.33 -52.10 -8.67
N VAL A 3 1.72 -51.14 -7.96
CA VAL A 3 1.98 -49.71 -8.15
C VAL A 3 3.41 -49.46 -7.65
N PRO A 4 4.29 -48.75 -8.40
CA PRO A 4 5.64 -48.49 -7.92
C PRO A 4 5.58 -47.63 -6.66
N GLU A 5 6.12 -48.12 -5.55
CA GLU A 5 6.50 -47.31 -4.40
C GLU A 5 7.69 -46.44 -4.81
N GLY A 6 7.56 -45.10 -4.74
CA GLY A 6 8.74 -44.23 -4.73
C GLY A 6 8.64 -42.85 -5.38
N GLU A 7 7.62 -42.52 -6.15
CA GLU A 7 7.44 -41.14 -6.63
C GLU A 7 6.58 -40.34 -5.65
N ALA A 8 7.19 -39.35 -5.00
CA ALA A 8 6.45 -38.33 -4.26
C ALA A 8 5.36 -37.77 -5.16
N SER A 9 4.14 -37.67 -4.64
CA SER A 9 3.00 -37.14 -5.39
C SER A 9 3.38 -35.78 -5.99
N PRO A 10 2.94 -35.43 -7.22
CA PRO A 10 3.24 -34.10 -7.80
C PRO A 10 2.84 -32.96 -6.85
N TYR A 11 1.83 -33.18 -6.00
CA TYR A 11 1.43 -32.24 -4.96
C TYR A 11 2.45 -32.12 -3.81
N GLU A 12 3.12 -33.20 -3.40
CA GLU A 12 4.14 -33.18 -2.35
C GLU A 12 5.40 -32.44 -2.80
N ALA A 13 5.79 -32.61 -4.08
CA ALA A 13 6.88 -31.86 -4.67
C ALA A 13 6.59 -30.35 -4.71
N ILE A 14 5.37 -29.96 -5.11
CA ILE A 14 4.91 -28.56 -5.08
C ILE A 14 4.92 -28.03 -3.64
N ASP A 15 4.28 -28.74 -2.70
CA ASP A 15 4.18 -28.30 -1.31
C ASP A 15 5.56 -28.15 -0.66
N THR A 16 6.52 -29.01 -1.02
CA THR A 16 7.91 -28.96 -0.57
C THR A 16 8.65 -27.76 -1.17
N ALA A 17 8.50 -27.51 -2.48
CA ALA A 17 9.09 -26.34 -3.14
C ALA A 17 8.63 -25.03 -2.50
N LEU A 18 7.36 -24.94 -2.09
CA LEU A 18 6.79 -23.74 -1.49
C LEU A 18 7.14 -23.52 -0.02
N GLN A 19 7.71 -24.50 0.70
CA GLN A 19 8.09 -24.32 2.11
C GLN A 19 9.10 -23.18 2.34
N ALA A 20 9.95 -22.91 1.35
CA ALA A 20 10.95 -21.84 1.45
C ALA A 20 10.38 -20.45 1.07
N TRP A 21 9.23 -20.40 0.42
CA TRP A 21 8.62 -19.16 -0.07
C TRP A 21 7.91 -18.38 1.02
N ARG A 22 7.95 -17.05 0.90
CA ARG A 22 7.38 -16.09 1.83
C ARG A 22 6.72 -14.95 1.05
N GLN A 23 5.76 -14.29 1.69
CA GLN A 23 5.22 -13.03 1.19
C GLN A 23 6.36 -12.03 0.93
N GLY A 24 6.35 -11.40 -0.25
CA GLY A 24 7.39 -10.48 -0.70
C GLY A 24 8.56 -11.14 -1.44
N ASP A 25 8.62 -12.47 -1.50
CA ASP A 25 9.59 -13.15 -2.36
C ASP A 25 9.29 -12.91 -3.84
N CYS A 26 10.32 -12.99 -4.67
CA CYS A 26 10.26 -12.59 -6.06
C CYS A 26 10.81 -13.67 -7.00
N VAL A 27 10.48 -13.52 -8.27
CA VAL A 27 11.15 -14.16 -9.41
C VAL A 27 11.53 -13.07 -10.41
N LEU A 28 12.68 -13.22 -11.08
CA LEU A 28 13.09 -12.38 -12.20
C LEU A 28 13.21 -13.22 -13.47
N GLY A 29 13.11 -12.55 -14.61
CA GLY A 29 13.20 -13.16 -15.94
C GLY A 29 11.98 -12.85 -16.78
N GLU A 30 11.92 -13.42 -17.97
CA GLU A 30 10.76 -13.27 -18.85
C GLU A 30 9.55 -13.96 -18.21
N GLN A 31 8.59 -13.15 -17.79
CA GLN A 31 7.33 -13.59 -17.21
C GLN A 31 6.19 -12.87 -17.94
N TRP A 32 5.01 -13.50 -17.97
CA TRP A 32 3.85 -12.99 -18.70
C TRP A 32 2.74 -12.63 -17.72
N PHE A 33 2.41 -11.34 -17.66
CA PHE A 33 1.30 -10.83 -16.88
C PHE A 33 0.03 -10.80 -17.74
N VAL A 34 -1.07 -11.30 -17.18
CA VAL A 34 -2.34 -11.40 -17.90
C VAL A 34 -3.38 -10.52 -17.22
N HIS A 35 -4.10 -9.72 -18.02
CA HIS A 35 -5.27 -8.98 -17.56
C HIS A 35 -6.33 -8.91 -18.65
N ARG A 36 -7.57 -8.59 -18.25
CA ARG A 36 -8.63 -8.27 -19.20
C ARG A 36 -8.67 -6.78 -19.49
N PHE A 37 -9.05 -6.43 -20.72
CA PHE A 37 -9.23 -5.05 -21.17
C PHE A 37 -10.47 -4.95 -22.07
N ASP A 38 -10.95 -3.73 -22.32
CA ASP A 38 -12.00 -3.47 -23.31
C ASP A 38 -11.36 -3.03 -24.63
N PRO A 39 -11.44 -3.84 -25.72
CA PRO A 39 -10.91 -3.44 -27.02
C PRO A 39 -11.56 -2.19 -27.61
N ALA A 40 -12.79 -1.86 -27.20
CA ALA A 40 -13.46 -0.63 -27.63
C ALA A 40 -12.95 0.62 -26.88
N CYS A 41 -12.32 0.44 -25.72
CA CYS A 41 -11.81 1.51 -24.88
C CYS A 41 -10.48 1.10 -24.20
N PRO A 42 -9.39 0.94 -24.96
CA PRO A 42 -8.10 0.56 -24.39
C PRO A 42 -7.53 1.69 -23.52
N LEU A 43 -7.07 1.35 -22.30
CA LEU A 43 -6.59 2.32 -21.31
C LEU A 43 -5.08 2.28 -21.06
N THR A 44 -4.39 1.26 -21.57
CA THR A 44 -2.94 1.07 -21.40
C THR A 44 -2.24 1.01 -22.76
N ASP A 45 -0.97 1.41 -22.81
CA ASP A 45 -0.16 1.32 -24.02
C ASP A 45 -0.15 -0.10 -24.63
N ALA A 46 -0.12 -1.11 -23.77
CA ALA A 46 -0.18 -2.50 -24.18
C ALA A 46 -1.55 -2.86 -24.80
N SER A 47 -2.66 -2.37 -24.24
CA SER A 47 -4.00 -2.58 -24.81
C SER A 47 -4.27 -1.79 -26.09
N VAL A 48 -3.65 -0.62 -26.26
CA VAL A 48 -3.78 0.19 -27.49
C VAL A 48 -3.11 -0.50 -28.68
N THR A 49 -2.05 -1.27 -28.41
CA THR A 49 -1.25 -1.96 -29.42
C THR A 49 -1.62 -3.44 -29.58
N ALA A 50 -2.65 -3.90 -28.87
CA ALA A 50 -3.09 -5.29 -28.89
C ALA A 50 -3.63 -5.69 -30.28
N PRO A 51 -3.12 -6.77 -30.89
CA PRO A 51 -3.65 -7.29 -32.14
C PRO A 51 -5.00 -7.98 -31.90
N ASP A 52 -5.94 -7.78 -32.84
CA ASP A 52 -7.32 -8.30 -32.92
C ASP A 52 -8.40 -7.68 -32.02
N ALA A 53 -9.45 -7.16 -32.67
CA ALA A 53 -10.60 -6.47 -32.06
C ALA A 53 -11.63 -7.40 -31.39
N GLY A 54 -11.24 -8.62 -30.99
CA GLY A 54 -12.16 -9.65 -30.48
C GLY A 54 -11.70 -10.39 -29.23
N VAL A 55 -10.47 -10.16 -28.78
CA VAL A 55 -9.92 -10.80 -27.57
C VAL A 55 -9.82 -9.75 -26.48
N ASP A 56 -10.55 -9.95 -25.38
CA ASP A 56 -10.56 -9.05 -24.21
C ASP A 56 -9.52 -9.44 -23.16
N LEU A 57 -8.53 -10.25 -23.55
CA LEU A 57 -7.44 -10.76 -22.75
C LEU A 57 -6.11 -10.29 -23.34
N LEU A 58 -5.26 -9.72 -22.50
CA LEU A 58 -3.96 -9.22 -22.89
C LEU A 58 -2.86 -9.87 -22.06
N GLU A 59 -1.85 -10.38 -22.75
CA GLU A 59 -0.61 -10.86 -22.17
C GLU A 59 0.48 -9.81 -22.37
N SER A 60 1.24 -9.51 -21.32
CA SER A 60 2.31 -8.52 -21.36
C SER A 60 3.55 -9.06 -20.67
N ALA A 61 4.69 -8.95 -21.36
CA ALA A 61 5.98 -9.30 -20.77
C ALA A 61 6.31 -8.34 -19.60
N VAL A 62 6.77 -8.90 -18.49
CA VAL A 62 7.20 -8.15 -17.30
C VAL A 62 8.54 -8.67 -16.79
N SER A 63 9.26 -7.82 -16.04
CA SER A 63 10.61 -8.14 -15.53
C SER A 63 10.63 -9.26 -14.48
N GLY A 64 9.46 -9.66 -13.99
CA GLY A 64 9.28 -10.67 -12.97
C GLY A 64 8.03 -10.42 -12.13
N PHE A 65 7.89 -11.21 -11.07
CA PHE A 65 6.78 -11.12 -10.13
C PHE A 65 7.25 -11.03 -8.69
N VAL A 66 6.45 -10.37 -7.86
CA VAL A 66 6.48 -10.51 -6.41
C VAL A 66 5.27 -11.33 -5.94
N VAL A 67 5.47 -12.15 -4.92
CA VAL A 67 4.42 -12.87 -4.23
C VAL A 67 3.72 -11.98 -3.22
N LEU A 68 2.41 -11.79 -3.38
CA LEU A 68 1.58 -10.98 -2.48
C LEU A 68 0.86 -11.85 -1.43
N THR A 69 0.56 -13.11 -1.75
CA THR A 69 -0.11 -14.02 -0.82
C THR A 69 0.68 -14.19 0.47
N GLN A 70 -0.05 -14.23 1.59
CA GLN A 70 0.53 -14.35 2.92
C GLN A 70 1.23 -15.71 3.09
N THR A 71 2.35 -15.73 3.81
CA THR A 71 3.21 -16.92 3.96
C THR A 71 2.49 -18.16 4.51
N CYS A 72 1.59 -18.02 5.48
CA CYS A 72 0.81 -19.14 6.00
C CYS A 72 -0.13 -19.74 4.96
N ASP A 73 -0.60 -18.97 3.97
CA ASP A 73 -1.39 -19.50 2.85
C ASP A 73 -0.50 -20.09 1.74
N LEU A 74 0.69 -19.54 1.53
CA LEU A 74 1.68 -20.11 0.61
C LEU A 74 2.08 -21.54 0.99
N VAL A 75 2.38 -21.79 2.27
CA VAL A 75 2.87 -23.10 2.73
C VAL A 75 1.76 -24.12 3.00
N ARG A 76 0.48 -23.74 2.92
CA ARG A 76 -0.65 -24.67 2.96
C ARG A 76 -0.64 -25.59 1.75
N ARG A 77 -1.21 -26.79 1.91
CA ARG A 77 -1.32 -27.80 0.86
C ARG A 77 -1.92 -27.22 -0.42
N CYS A 78 -1.25 -27.39 -1.55
CA CYS A 78 -1.67 -26.87 -2.84
C CYS A 78 -3.03 -27.39 -3.28
N ARG A 79 -3.43 -28.59 -2.83
CA ARG A 79 -4.77 -29.14 -3.08
C ARG A 79 -5.91 -28.37 -2.40
N GLU A 80 -5.62 -27.65 -1.31
CA GLU A 80 -6.62 -26.86 -0.56
C GLU A 80 -6.57 -25.39 -0.91
N ARG A 81 -5.35 -24.89 -1.17
CA ARG A 81 -5.06 -23.50 -1.52
C ARG A 81 -4.15 -23.49 -2.75
N PRO A 82 -4.70 -23.67 -3.97
CA PRO A 82 -3.90 -23.82 -5.18
C PRO A 82 -3.36 -22.51 -5.75
N PHE A 83 -3.95 -21.37 -5.41
CA PHE A 83 -3.64 -20.08 -6.03
C PHE A 83 -2.72 -19.21 -5.17
N VAL A 84 -1.92 -18.40 -5.87
CA VAL A 84 -1.01 -17.39 -5.34
C VAL A 84 -1.27 -16.08 -6.09
N GLU A 85 -1.48 -15.00 -5.34
CA GLU A 85 -1.56 -13.64 -5.87
C GLU A 85 -0.15 -13.10 -6.10
N VAL A 86 0.05 -12.53 -7.29
CA VAL A 86 1.31 -11.91 -7.69
C VAL A 86 1.08 -10.53 -8.30
N ALA A 87 2.06 -9.65 -8.14
CA ALA A 87 2.13 -8.36 -8.80
C ALA A 87 3.38 -8.29 -9.69
N PRO A 88 3.30 -7.62 -10.86
CA PRO A 88 4.45 -7.46 -11.72
C PRO A 88 5.50 -6.53 -11.09
N LEU A 89 6.76 -6.84 -11.35
CA LEU A 89 7.89 -5.97 -11.02
C LEU A 89 8.09 -4.94 -12.14
N VAL A 90 8.08 -3.66 -11.80
CA VAL A 90 8.31 -2.55 -12.73
C VAL A 90 9.54 -1.75 -12.35
N GLU A 91 10.27 -1.30 -13.37
CA GLU A 91 11.35 -0.34 -13.17
C GLU A 91 10.77 1.06 -13.00
N VAL A 92 11.28 1.79 -12.02
CA VAL A 92 10.93 3.19 -11.78
C VAL A 92 12.17 4.08 -11.78
N SER A 93 11.96 5.38 -11.96
CA SER A 93 13.02 6.36 -11.81
C SER A 93 13.52 6.40 -10.37
N GLU A 94 14.76 6.86 -10.16
CA GLU A 94 15.34 6.97 -8.81
C GLU A 94 14.51 7.89 -7.89
N ALA A 95 13.94 8.96 -8.43
CA ALA A 95 13.07 9.86 -7.68
C ALA A 95 11.83 9.12 -7.16
N VAL A 96 11.17 8.35 -8.03
CA VAL A 96 9.98 7.56 -7.67
C VAL A 96 10.33 6.44 -6.69
N ALA A 97 11.48 5.77 -6.87
CA ALA A 97 11.95 4.75 -5.94
C ALA A 97 12.08 5.30 -4.51
N ARG A 98 12.67 6.50 -4.35
CA ARG A 98 12.79 7.15 -3.03
C ARG A 98 11.43 7.51 -2.43
N GLU A 99 10.45 7.91 -3.24
CA GLU A 99 9.08 8.18 -2.77
C GLU A 99 8.40 6.90 -2.28
N ILE A 100 8.56 5.78 -3.01
CA ILE A 100 8.02 4.48 -2.62
C ILE A 100 8.66 3.99 -1.32
N GLU A 101 9.98 4.13 -1.18
CA GLU A 101 10.70 3.76 0.06
C GLU A 101 10.25 4.57 1.27
N ARG A 102 9.82 5.82 1.05
CA ARG A 102 9.21 6.69 2.05
C ARG A 102 7.71 6.41 2.26
N GLY A 103 7.16 5.43 1.54
CA GLY A 103 5.76 5.03 1.63
C GLY A 103 4.79 6.03 0.99
N ARG A 104 5.21 6.88 0.06
CA ARG A 104 4.35 7.94 -0.52
C ARG A 104 3.60 7.57 -1.77
N ARG A 105 3.82 6.34 -2.23
CA ARG A 105 3.26 5.83 -3.46
C ARG A 105 2.61 4.50 -3.13
N PRO A 106 1.43 4.52 -2.49
CA PRO A 106 0.84 3.32 -1.93
C PRO A 106 0.24 2.39 -3.00
N LEU A 107 0.33 2.75 -4.30
CA LEU A 107 0.17 1.83 -5.43
C LEU A 107 1.34 0.87 -5.59
N TYR A 108 2.49 1.17 -5.01
CA TYR A 108 3.70 0.36 -5.15
C TYR A 108 4.19 -0.14 -3.80
N ALA A 109 4.96 -1.23 -3.81
CA ALA A 109 5.75 -1.66 -2.68
C ALA A 109 7.23 -1.80 -3.06
N ALA A 110 8.10 -1.25 -2.21
CA ALA A 110 9.54 -1.43 -2.35
C ALA A 110 9.92 -2.90 -2.05
N ILE A 111 10.81 -3.46 -2.89
CA ILE A 111 11.40 -4.79 -2.68
C ILE A 111 12.88 -4.60 -2.32
N PRO A 112 13.27 -4.75 -1.04
CA PRO A 112 14.63 -4.48 -0.59
C PRO A 112 15.71 -5.19 -1.40
N ALA A 113 15.51 -6.46 -1.77
CA ALA A 113 16.46 -7.22 -2.55
C ALA A 113 16.66 -6.73 -3.99
N LEU A 114 15.71 -5.97 -4.54
CA LEU A 114 15.71 -5.49 -5.93
C LEU A 114 15.94 -3.98 -6.06
N ARG A 115 16.30 -3.31 -4.96
CA ARG A 115 16.63 -1.87 -4.94
C ARG A 115 17.67 -1.46 -5.97
N PRO A 116 18.80 -2.19 -6.17
CA PRO A 116 19.81 -1.79 -7.16
C PRO A 116 19.27 -1.73 -8.59
N GLN A 117 18.28 -2.56 -8.92
CA GLN A 117 17.60 -2.59 -10.22
C GLN A 117 16.43 -1.59 -10.31
N ARG A 118 16.11 -0.87 -9.23
CA ARG A 118 14.94 0.00 -9.11
C ARG A 118 13.63 -0.70 -9.48
N LEU A 119 13.56 -2.01 -9.23
CA LEU A 119 12.33 -2.78 -9.42
C LEU A 119 11.46 -2.69 -8.18
N VAL A 120 10.20 -2.33 -8.38
CA VAL A 120 9.18 -2.24 -7.34
C VAL A 120 7.98 -3.07 -7.74
N ALA A 121 7.21 -3.51 -6.75
CA ALA A 121 5.95 -4.20 -7.00
C ALA A 121 4.86 -3.19 -7.36
N ASP A 122 4.19 -3.38 -8.48
CA ASP A 122 3.00 -2.63 -8.85
C ASP A 122 1.74 -3.31 -8.27
N LEU A 123 1.23 -2.77 -7.18
CA LEU A 123 0.09 -3.33 -6.45
C LEU A 123 -1.26 -2.98 -7.08
N ASP A 124 -1.28 -2.15 -8.13
CA ASP A 124 -2.50 -1.88 -8.89
C ASP A 124 -2.80 -3.03 -9.86
N ARG A 125 -1.75 -3.69 -10.35
CA ARG A 125 -1.85 -4.89 -11.17
C ARG A 125 -1.63 -6.13 -10.32
N THR A 126 -2.69 -6.90 -10.08
CA THR A 126 -2.61 -8.19 -9.39
C THR A 126 -3.24 -9.27 -10.26
N MET A 127 -2.56 -10.41 -10.38
CA MET A 127 -3.13 -11.61 -11.00
C MET A 127 -2.91 -12.82 -10.09
N THR A 128 -3.60 -13.91 -10.39
CA THR A 128 -3.44 -15.19 -9.69
C THR A 128 -2.72 -16.19 -10.57
N VAL A 129 -1.74 -16.88 -9.99
CA VAL A 129 -1.07 -18.04 -10.60
C VAL A 129 -1.28 -19.26 -9.71
N GLU A 130 -1.16 -20.46 -10.28
CA GLU A 130 -1.16 -21.68 -9.48
C GLU A 130 0.19 -21.88 -8.77
N LYS A 131 0.16 -22.52 -7.60
CA LYS A 131 1.37 -22.92 -6.86
C LYS A 131 2.31 -23.80 -7.69
N ALA A 132 1.77 -24.58 -8.62
CA ALA A 132 2.56 -25.37 -9.55
C ALA A 132 3.46 -24.51 -10.45
N VAL A 133 3.03 -23.29 -10.79
CA VAL A 133 3.85 -22.31 -11.55
C VAL A 133 4.94 -21.75 -10.64
N VAL A 134 4.58 -21.32 -9.42
CA VAL A 134 5.53 -20.77 -8.44
C VAL A 134 6.61 -21.78 -8.06
N ALA A 135 6.26 -23.07 -7.95
CA ALA A 135 7.20 -24.15 -7.63
C ALA A 135 8.33 -24.30 -8.66
N GLN A 136 8.13 -23.81 -9.90
CA GLN A 136 9.12 -23.85 -10.98
C GLN A 136 10.03 -22.62 -10.99
N TRP A 137 9.74 -21.60 -10.18
CA TRP A 137 10.50 -20.35 -10.17
C TRP A 137 11.77 -20.45 -9.34
N THR A 138 12.81 -19.78 -9.82
CA THR A 138 14.02 -19.52 -9.03
C THR A 138 13.73 -18.40 -8.03
N ARG A 139 13.51 -18.78 -6.78
CA ARG A 139 13.17 -17.88 -5.69
C ARG A 139 14.26 -16.84 -5.42
N ILE A 140 13.86 -15.58 -5.32
CA ILE A 140 14.65 -14.48 -4.77
C ILE A 140 14.00 -14.03 -3.46
N ALA A 141 14.75 -14.08 -2.36
CA ALA A 141 14.28 -13.58 -1.07
C ALA A 141 14.14 -12.06 -1.11
N GLY A 142 12.91 -11.55 -1.23
CA GLY A 142 12.66 -10.12 -1.43
C GLY A 142 12.85 -9.29 -0.18
N CYS A 143 12.49 -9.86 0.98
CA CYS A 143 12.77 -9.34 2.31
C CYS A 143 13.73 -10.28 3.06
N ARG A 144 14.76 -9.73 3.71
CA ARG A 144 15.79 -10.51 4.43
C ARG A 144 15.72 -10.33 5.94
N THR A 145 15.06 -9.27 6.41
CA THR A 145 14.91 -8.97 7.83
C THR A 145 13.44 -8.89 8.23
N ASP A 146 13.16 -9.05 9.54
CA ASP A 146 11.80 -8.87 10.09
C ASP A 146 11.27 -7.45 9.85
N GLN A 147 12.14 -6.44 9.95
CA GLN A 147 11.76 -5.05 9.69
C GLN A 147 11.37 -4.84 8.22
N GLU A 148 12.10 -5.44 7.29
CA GLU A 148 11.76 -5.39 5.85
C GLU A 148 10.44 -6.08 5.56
N ALA A 149 10.22 -7.27 6.13
CA ALA A 149 8.97 -8.01 5.98
C ALA A 149 7.78 -7.19 6.53
N ARG A 150 7.92 -6.58 7.71
CA ARG A 150 6.89 -5.70 8.29
C ARG A 150 6.60 -4.50 7.39
N ARG A 151 7.63 -3.84 6.85
CA ARG A 151 7.44 -2.71 5.92
C ARG A 151 6.71 -3.14 4.65
N PHE A 152 7.04 -4.30 4.09
CA PHE A 152 6.35 -4.83 2.93
C PHE A 152 4.87 -5.13 3.23
N THR A 153 4.58 -5.83 4.33
CA THR A 153 3.20 -6.08 4.76
C THR A 153 2.42 -4.78 5.01
N LEU A 154 3.04 -3.77 5.63
CA LEU A 154 2.42 -2.47 5.81
C LEU A 154 2.10 -1.77 4.48
N ALA A 155 2.95 -1.90 3.45
CA ALA A 155 2.65 -1.39 2.12
C ALA A 155 1.42 -2.07 1.49
N LEU A 156 1.31 -3.39 1.62
CA LEU A 156 0.13 -4.14 1.16
C LEU A 156 -1.13 -3.73 1.91
N MET A 157 -1.05 -3.63 3.24
CA MET A 157 -2.17 -3.17 4.08
C MET A 157 -2.59 -1.76 3.70
N ARG A 158 -1.66 -0.85 3.47
CA ARG A 158 -1.98 0.52 3.02
C ARG A 158 -2.63 0.56 1.65
N LYS A 159 -2.37 -0.38 0.74
CA LYS A 159 -3.10 -0.43 -0.54
C LYS A 159 -4.54 -0.88 -0.37
N ARG A 160 -4.81 -1.86 0.50
CA ARG A 160 -6.13 -2.53 0.61
C ARG A 160 -7.01 -2.07 1.78
N GLY A 161 -6.41 -1.48 2.82
CA GLY A 161 -7.09 -1.07 4.06
C GLY A 161 -7.38 0.42 4.15
N ARG A 162 -7.34 1.16 3.03
CA ARG A 162 -7.68 2.59 3.04
C ARG A 162 -9.17 2.75 3.30
N PHE A 163 -9.50 3.64 4.22
CA PHE A 163 -10.88 4.05 4.40
C PHE A 163 -11.31 4.91 3.21
N ALA A 164 -12.49 4.60 2.66
CA ALA A 164 -13.10 5.40 1.60
C ALA A 164 -13.84 6.57 2.25
N PHE A 165 -13.13 7.68 2.45
CA PHE A 165 -13.75 8.87 3.01
C PHE A 165 -14.85 9.43 2.08
N PRO A 166 -15.93 10.02 2.64
CA PRO A 166 -16.94 10.72 1.86
C PRO A 166 -16.34 11.84 0.97
N ASP A 167 -16.89 12.04 -0.23
CA ASP A 167 -16.40 13.05 -1.18
C ASP A 167 -16.38 14.47 -0.60
N ASP A 168 -17.37 14.79 0.24
CA ASP A 168 -17.46 16.09 0.91
C ASP A 168 -16.39 16.26 2.00
N PHE A 169 -15.97 15.19 2.66
CA PHE A 169 -14.82 15.19 3.56
C PHE A 169 -13.52 15.39 2.78
N THR A 170 -13.32 14.68 1.67
CA THR A 170 -12.13 14.86 0.82
C THR A 170 -11.99 16.31 0.38
N SER A 171 -13.11 16.93 -0.02
CA SER A 171 -13.16 18.36 -0.37
C SER A 171 -12.84 19.26 0.83
N PHE A 172 -13.35 18.91 2.02
CA PHE A 172 -13.13 19.64 3.27
C PHE A 172 -11.64 19.67 3.68
N VAL A 173 -10.90 18.57 3.51
CA VAL A 173 -9.48 18.48 3.92
C VAL A 173 -8.48 18.86 2.83
N ALA A 174 -8.92 19.16 1.60
CA ALA A 174 -8.04 19.38 0.45
C ALA A 174 -6.95 20.44 0.69
N ARG A 175 -7.28 21.56 1.35
CA ARG A 175 -6.31 22.63 1.66
C ARG A 175 -5.26 22.19 2.68
N LEU A 176 -5.67 21.44 3.71
CA LEU A 176 -4.76 20.85 4.68
C LEU A 176 -3.83 19.87 3.97
N GLN A 177 -4.38 18.93 3.19
CA GLN A 177 -3.60 17.93 2.45
C GLN A 177 -2.56 18.57 1.53
N ALA A 178 -2.95 19.59 0.75
CA ALA A 178 -2.04 20.31 -0.14
C ALA A 178 -0.87 20.95 0.64
N ARG A 179 -1.13 21.55 1.80
CA ARG A 179 -0.09 22.13 2.66
C ARG A 179 0.87 21.07 3.18
N LEU A 180 0.33 19.96 3.69
CA LEU A 180 1.14 18.87 4.24
C LEU A 180 2.07 18.29 3.16
N LEU A 181 1.54 18.04 1.96
CA LEU A 181 2.33 17.56 0.81
C LEU A 181 3.40 18.58 0.38
N GLU A 182 3.05 19.86 0.31
CA GLU A 182 3.98 20.92 -0.11
C GLU A 182 5.15 21.11 0.87
N LYS A 183 4.88 21.03 2.18
CA LYS A 183 5.86 21.35 3.24
C LYS A 183 6.64 20.16 3.76
N HIS A 184 6.10 18.94 3.69
CA HIS A 184 6.74 17.75 4.25
C HIS A 184 8.19 17.54 3.78
N ASP A 185 8.52 17.91 2.54
CA ASP A 185 9.89 17.77 1.99
C ASP A 185 10.78 19.01 2.12
N ARG A 186 10.23 20.12 2.64
CA ARG A 186 10.99 21.35 2.80
C ARG A 186 11.90 21.24 4.02
N GLN A 187 13.09 21.83 3.89
CA GLN A 187 14.04 22.02 5.01
C GLN A 187 13.58 23.22 5.86
N SER A 188 12.40 23.08 6.46
CA SER A 188 11.75 24.08 7.31
C SER A 188 11.28 23.43 8.60
N GLU A 189 11.01 24.22 9.65
CA GLU A 189 10.50 23.71 10.93
C GLU A 189 9.20 22.93 10.77
N GLU A 190 8.26 23.46 9.98
CA GLU A 190 7.01 22.77 9.66
C GLU A 190 7.27 21.44 8.95
N GLY A 191 8.19 21.42 7.97
CA GLY A 191 8.59 20.19 7.30
C GLY A 191 9.25 19.18 8.24
N ARG A 192 10.02 19.63 9.23
CA ARG A 192 10.57 18.77 10.29
C ARG A 192 9.47 18.19 11.16
N ALA A 193 8.53 19.01 11.61
CA ALA A 193 7.38 18.58 12.40
C ALA A 193 6.53 17.55 11.64
N LEU A 194 6.28 17.78 10.35
CA LEU A 194 5.55 16.83 9.51
C LEU A 194 6.26 15.49 9.35
N ARG A 195 7.59 15.49 9.23
CA ARG A 195 8.40 14.25 9.14
C ARG A 195 8.49 13.49 10.46
N ALA A 196 8.26 14.16 11.58
CA ALA A 196 8.18 13.56 12.91
C ALA A 196 6.82 12.90 13.18
N LEU A 197 5.80 13.17 12.35
CA LEU A 197 4.54 12.46 12.40
C LEU A 197 4.71 11.02 11.88
N ARG A 198 4.17 10.09 12.64
CA ARG A 198 4.01 8.69 12.25
C ARG A 198 2.83 8.51 11.32
N GLU A 199 1.68 9.08 11.67
CA GLU A 199 0.43 8.99 10.92
C GLU A 199 -0.53 10.11 11.35
N ILE A 200 -1.50 10.44 10.50
CA ILE A 200 -2.63 11.30 10.85
C ILE A 200 -3.87 10.42 10.76
N ARG A 201 -4.74 10.47 11.78
CA ARG A 201 -6.01 9.73 11.79
C ARG A 201 -7.16 10.68 12.04
N VAL A 202 -8.34 10.34 11.53
CA VAL A 202 -9.55 11.16 11.68
C VAL A 202 -10.68 10.30 12.19
N GLN A 203 -11.32 10.75 13.25
CA GLN A 203 -12.51 10.14 13.81
C GLN A 203 -13.73 10.98 13.47
N ALA A 204 -14.82 10.34 13.05
CA ALA A 204 -16.10 10.99 12.77
C ALA A 204 -17.15 10.58 13.81
N ILE A 205 -17.73 11.56 14.49
CA ILE A 205 -18.77 11.36 15.51
C ILE A 205 -20.06 12.07 15.05
N PRO A 206 -21.24 11.41 15.11
CA PRO A 206 -21.45 10.02 15.50
C PRO A 206 -21.09 9.00 14.40
N SER A 207 -21.01 9.44 13.14
CA SER A 207 -20.57 8.62 11.99
C SER A 207 -20.31 9.49 10.76
N TRP A 208 -19.60 8.94 9.77
CA TRP A 208 -19.36 9.56 8.47
C TRP A 208 -20.63 9.87 7.65
N GLU A 209 -21.78 9.30 7.99
CA GLU A 209 -23.06 9.48 7.27
C GLU A 209 -24.01 10.45 7.97
N ALA A 210 -23.63 10.99 9.13
CA ALA A 210 -24.52 11.86 9.89
C ALA A 210 -24.70 13.25 9.23
N PRO A 211 -25.88 13.90 9.38
CA PRO A 211 -26.10 15.25 8.87
C PRO A 211 -25.20 16.33 9.47
N THR A 212 -24.63 16.06 10.65
CA THR A 212 -23.61 16.87 11.31
C THR A 212 -22.60 15.91 11.92
N VAL A 213 -21.32 16.16 11.65
CA VAL A 213 -20.21 15.28 12.01
C VAL A 213 -19.16 16.10 12.74
N GLU A 214 -18.91 15.74 13.99
CA GLU A 214 -17.75 16.23 14.72
C GLU A 214 -16.52 15.41 14.33
N LEU A 215 -15.47 16.09 13.88
CA LEU A 215 -14.21 15.52 13.45
C LEU A 215 -13.13 15.73 14.50
N THR A 216 -12.48 14.65 14.88
CA THR A 216 -11.27 14.68 15.71
C THR A 216 -10.07 14.21 14.90
N PHE A 217 -9.08 15.07 14.76
CA PHE A 217 -7.81 14.74 14.11
C PHE A 217 -6.77 14.34 15.15
N TRP A 218 -6.20 13.15 14.97
CA TRP A 218 -5.07 12.64 15.74
C TRP A 218 -3.80 12.75 14.91
N PHE A 219 -2.96 13.72 15.23
CA PHE A 219 -1.62 13.85 14.66
C PHE A 219 -0.66 13.00 15.50
N ILE A 220 -0.42 11.76 15.08
CA ILE A 220 0.36 10.81 15.86
C ILE A 220 1.83 11.00 15.54
N ARG A 221 2.65 11.36 16.53
CA ARG A 221 4.11 11.50 16.40
C ARG A 221 4.86 10.29 16.96
N THR A 222 6.12 10.15 16.57
CA THR A 222 7.04 9.22 17.24
C THR A 222 7.40 9.72 18.64
N ASP A 223 7.93 8.83 19.50
CA ASP A 223 8.39 9.19 20.85
C ASP A 223 9.73 9.96 20.84
N GLU A 224 10.25 10.32 19.66
CA GLU A 224 11.49 11.07 19.52
C GLU A 224 11.27 12.50 20.04
N ARG A 225 12.21 12.98 20.87
CA ARG A 225 12.19 14.36 21.34
C ARG A 225 12.68 15.27 20.22
N ASP A 226 11.77 15.64 19.35
CA ASP A 226 12.06 16.60 18.29
C ASP A 226 12.00 18.04 18.81
N ASP A 227 13.02 18.83 18.46
CA ASP A 227 13.08 20.27 18.69
C ASP A 227 12.93 21.00 17.35
N PHE A 228 11.87 21.79 17.23
CA PHE A 228 11.52 22.60 16.05
C PHE A 228 11.83 24.08 16.30
N ALA A 229 13.04 24.37 16.78
CA ALA A 229 13.47 25.69 17.22
C ALA A 229 12.54 26.28 18.30
N GLY A 230 12.09 25.43 19.22
CA GLY A 230 11.19 25.81 20.31
C GLY A 230 9.72 26.02 19.93
N VAL A 231 9.30 25.77 18.68
CA VAL A 231 7.87 25.80 18.31
C VAL A 231 7.17 24.57 18.87
N PRO A 232 6.22 24.73 19.80
CA PRO A 232 5.53 23.60 20.41
C PRO A 232 4.44 23.04 19.48
N TRP A 233 4.15 21.75 19.64
CA TRP A 233 3.18 21.02 18.80
C TRP A 233 1.79 21.64 18.71
N TYR A 234 1.29 22.27 19.77
CA TYR A 234 -0.03 22.91 19.74
C TYR A 234 -0.09 24.06 18.71
N GLN A 235 1.01 24.79 18.49
CA GLN A 235 1.04 25.86 17.47
C GLN A 235 0.99 25.28 16.07
N TRP A 236 1.66 24.15 15.83
CA TRP A 236 1.56 23.44 14.55
C TRP A 236 0.15 22.90 14.32
N LEU A 237 -0.45 22.31 15.34
CA LEU A 237 -1.81 21.83 15.29
C LEU A 237 -2.80 22.95 14.94
N ASP A 238 -2.74 24.07 15.65
CA ASP A 238 -3.58 25.25 15.38
C ASP A 238 -3.39 25.73 13.94
N HIS A 239 -2.13 25.80 13.47
CA HIS A 239 -1.82 26.20 12.10
C HIS A 239 -2.44 25.27 11.06
N TRP A 240 -2.39 23.96 11.29
CA TRP A 240 -2.96 22.96 10.38
C TRP A 240 -4.49 22.97 10.40
N LEU A 241 -5.11 23.04 11.59
CA LEU A 241 -6.57 23.05 11.71
C LEU A 241 -7.20 24.32 11.13
N GLN A 242 -6.49 25.46 11.12
CA GLN A 242 -6.94 26.70 10.46
C GLN A 242 -7.07 26.56 8.93
N LEU A 243 -6.51 25.52 8.32
CA LEU A 243 -6.65 25.25 6.88
C LEU A 243 -7.99 24.62 6.53
N LEU A 244 -8.67 24.05 7.52
CA LEU A 244 -9.97 23.42 7.36
C LEU A 244 -11.07 24.49 7.29
N PRO A 245 -12.02 24.39 6.35
CA PRO A 245 -13.08 25.36 6.23
C PRO A 245 -14.06 25.24 7.42
N SER A 246 -14.79 26.32 7.68
CA SER A 246 -15.86 26.35 8.70
C SER A 246 -17.26 26.07 8.12
N ALA A 247 -17.32 25.43 6.95
CA ALA A 247 -18.55 25.26 6.17
C ALA A 247 -18.87 23.78 5.91
N GLY A 248 -20.15 23.49 5.70
CA GLY A 248 -20.66 22.13 5.48
C GLY A 248 -21.14 21.48 6.78
N ARG A 249 -21.17 20.14 6.79
CA ARG A 249 -21.64 19.37 7.94
C ARG A 249 -20.56 19.04 8.98
N PHE A 250 -19.31 19.39 8.70
CA PHE A 250 -18.18 19.04 9.55
C PHE A 250 -17.88 20.15 10.56
N THR A 251 -17.77 19.78 11.83
CA THR A 251 -17.29 20.64 12.90
C THR A 251 -16.04 20.04 13.52
N LEU A 252 -15.12 20.86 14.04
CA LEU A 252 -13.92 20.35 14.69
C LEU A 252 -14.17 20.07 16.17
N GLY A 253 -13.91 18.83 16.58
CA GLY A 253 -13.82 18.40 17.96
C GLY A 253 -12.42 18.62 18.55
N GLN A 254 -12.12 17.94 19.67
CA GLN A 254 -10.84 18.05 20.36
C GLN A 254 -9.73 17.28 19.65
N SER A 255 -9.14 17.90 18.63
CA SER A 255 -7.98 17.38 17.91
C SER A 255 -6.68 17.58 18.71
N ALA A 256 -5.69 16.71 18.51
CA ALA A 256 -4.45 16.74 19.28
C ALA A 256 -3.24 16.18 18.51
N VAL A 257 -2.05 16.60 18.95
CA VAL A 257 -0.79 15.92 18.61
C VAL A 257 -0.41 15.00 19.77
N VAL A 258 -0.29 13.70 19.49
CA VAL A 258 -0.21 12.63 20.50
C VAL A 258 0.85 11.61 20.11
N THR A 259 1.38 10.86 21.07
CA THR A 259 2.09 9.61 20.77
C THR A 259 1.10 8.44 20.78
N LEU A 260 1.54 7.25 20.36
CA LEU A 260 0.70 6.06 20.49
C LEU A 260 0.36 5.71 21.95
N ALA A 261 1.21 6.10 22.90
CA ALA A 261 0.97 5.84 24.32
C ALA A 261 -0.15 6.71 24.91
N ASP A 262 -0.43 7.85 24.27
CA ASP A 262 -1.47 8.79 24.71
C ASP A 262 -2.88 8.36 24.21
N LEU A 263 -2.96 7.53 23.17
CA LEU A 263 -4.22 7.07 22.59
C LEU A 263 -4.76 5.84 23.29
N THR A 264 -6.09 5.80 23.49
CA THR A 264 -6.73 4.54 23.85
C THR A 264 -6.86 3.63 22.63
N ALA A 265 -7.00 2.33 22.88
CA ALA A 265 -7.31 1.38 21.81
C ALA A 265 -8.61 1.76 21.07
N LYS A 266 -9.58 2.35 21.78
CA LYS A 266 -10.83 2.82 21.18
C LYS A 266 -10.60 3.98 20.22
N ASP A 267 -9.81 4.99 20.61
CA ASP A 267 -9.50 6.14 19.74
C ASP A 267 -8.80 5.69 18.46
N TYR A 268 -7.89 4.72 18.57
CA TYR A 268 -7.18 4.17 17.42
C TYR A 268 -8.09 3.36 16.48
N VAL A 269 -8.99 2.54 17.04
CA VAL A 269 -9.90 1.68 16.26
C VAL A 269 -11.03 2.48 15.62
N ASP A 270 -11.55 3.50 16.31
CA ASP A 270 -12.67 4.33 15.84
C ASP A 270 -12.22 5.47 14.92
N SER A 271 -10.94 5.58 14.61
CA SER A 271 -10.38 6.57 13.69
C SER A 271 -9.82 5.93 12.44
N ASP A 272 -9.92 6.65 11.33
CA ASP A 272 -9.46 6.20 10.02
C ASP A 272 -8.15 6.90 9.64
N PRO A 273 -7.14 6.18 9.11
CA PRO A 273 -5.90 6.80 8.68
C PRO A 273 -6.13 7.73 7.49
N LEU A 274 -5.69 8.98 7.62
CA LEU A 274 -5.70 9.98 6.56
C LEU A 274 -4.44 9.82 5.71
N ASP A 275 -4.52 8.99 4.67
CA ASP A 275 -3.41 8.82 3.73
C ASP A 275 -3.32 10.03 2.79
N LEU A 276 -2.33 10.89 3.05
CA LEU A 276 -2.15 12.18 2.38
C LEU A 276 -1.87 12.04 0.88
N ASP A 277 -1.45 10.88 0.41
CA ASP A 277 -1.11 10.66 -0.99
C ASP A 277 -2.30 10.26 -1.86
N TYR A 278 -3.48 9.92 -1.29
CA TYR A 278 -4.54 9.21 -2.04
C TYR A 278 -5.99 9.42 -1.56
N LEU A 279 -6.36 10.61 -1.12
CA LEU A 279 -7.79 10.94 -1.03
C LEU A 279 -8.36 11.05 -2.45
N SER A 280 -9.19 10.07 -2.83
CA SER A 280 -9.89 10.08 -4.12
C SER A 280 -10.94 11.19 -4.12
N THR A 281 -10.75 12.23 -4.94
CA THR A 281 -11.89 13.06 -5.37
C THR A 281 -12.60 12.33 -6.51
N ARG A 282 -13.91 12.14 -6.38
CA ARG A 282 -14.78 11.94 -7.56
C ARG A 282 -14.99 13.29 -8.24
N ASP A 283 -13.93 13.84 -8.82
CA ASP A 283 -14.12 14.94 -9.76
C ASP A 283 -14.61 14.33 -11.08
N ALA A 284 -15.83 14.70 -11.45
CA ALA A 284 -16.50 14.35 -12.70
C ALA A 284 -15.84 14.97 -13.93
#